data_AF-A0A098YNX1-F1
#
_entry.id   AF-A0A098YNX1-F1
#
_cell.length_a   1.000
_cell.length_b   1.000
_cell.length_c   1.000
_cell.angle_alpha   90.00
_cell.angle_beta   90.00
_cell.angle_gamma   90.00
#
_symmetry.space_group_name_H-M   'P 1'
#
loop_
_entity.id
_entity.type
_entity.pdbx_description
1 polymer ?
#
loop_
_entity_poly.entity_id
_entity_poly.type
_entity_poly.pdbx_seq_one_letter_code
_entity_poly.pdbx_strand_id
1 'polypeptide(L)'
;LLMGGVWMSRLLKNNLMDDVFNTENESFMQETRLMENEYSVNLPTRFYYKKRWNKGWINVVNPFRASMVLGTPGSGKSYAIVNNYIKQQIEKGFAMYIYDYKFPDLSEIAYNHLLHHLDAYKVKPQFYVINFDDPRKSHRCNPINPNFMTDISDAYESAYTIMLNLNRSWIQKQGDFFVESPIILLAAIIWFLKIYENGKYCTFPHAIEFLNRPYAQIFPILTSYDELANYLSPFMDAWEGGAQDQLQGQIASAKIPLSRMISPALYWVMTGDDFSLDINNPNEPKILVVGNNPDRQNIYSAALGLYNSRIVKLINKKKQLKSSVIIDELPTIYFRGLDNLIATARSNKVAVCLGFQDFSQLTRDYGDKESKVIQNTVGNVLSGQVVGETAKTLSERFGKVLQQRQSMTINRNDKSTSISTQMDSLIPASKISNLTQGMFVGAVSDNFDERIDQKIFHAEIVVDSAKVSAEMKAYQPIPVIVDFKNKVGSDNLKETIEANYRKVKQEILSLVDSEIQKIKNDPMLSNLIKG
;
A
#
# COMPACT_ATOMS: atom_id res chain seq x y z
N LEU A 1 61.45 13.74 24.87
CA LEU A 1 60.44 14.01 25.92
C LEU A 1 59.65 15.30 25.65
N LEU A 2 60.27 16.47 25.52
CA LEU A 2 59.60 17.75 25.21
C LEU A 2 58.77 17.73 23.91
N MET A 3 59.30 17.18 22.82
CA MET A 3 58.56 17.01 21.55
C MET A 3 57.35 16.05 21.72
N GLY A 4 57.49 14.99 22.50
CA GLY A 4 56.38 14.06 22.82
C GLY A 4 55.27 14.74 23.63
N GLY A 5 55.65 15.61 24.58
CA GLY A 5 54.70 16.42 25.36
C GLY A 5 53.94 17.44 24.50
N VAL A 6 54.57 18.03 23.48
CA VAL A 6 53.91 18.95 22.54
C VAL A 6 52.93 18.22 21.61
N TRP A 7 53.30 17.03 21.12
CA TRP A 7 52.40 16.19 20.31
C TRP A 7 51.22 15.65 21.12
N MET A 8 51.46 15.21 22.35
CA MET A 8 50.43 14.75 23.28
C MET A 8 49.52 15.91 23.73
N SER A 9 50.07 17.11 23.94
CA SER A 9 49.31 18.34 24.20
C SER A 9 48.45 18.77 23.00
N ARG A 10 48.91 18.58 21.76
CA ARG A 10 48.12 18.82 20.55
C ARG A 10 46.99 17.80 20.38
N LEU A 11 47.21 16.54 20.75
CA LEU A 11 46.16 15.50 20.80
C LEU A 11 45.12 15.75 21.90
N LEU A 12 45.52 16.36 23.02
CA LEU A 12 44.66 16.70 24.16
C LEU A 12 44.01 18.09 24.07
N LYS A 13 44.39 18.91 23.08
CA LYS A 13 43.78 20.21 22.76
C LYS A 13 42.48 20.06 21.94
N ASN A 14 41.65 19.08 22.27
CA ASN A 14 40.26 19.12 21.83
C ASN A 14 39.50 19.99 22.82
N ASN A 15 39.08 21.18 22.39
CA ASN A 15 38.10 21.94 23.16
C ASN A 15 36.80 21.14 23.15
N LEU A 16 36.40 20.65 24.33
CA LEU A 16 35.10 20.01 24.56
C LEU A 16 33.90 20.87 24.10
N MET A 17 34.10 22.18 23.91
CA MET A 17 33.08 23.15 23.48
C MET A 17 32.97 23.30 21.95
N ASP A 18 33.87 22.71 21.15
CA ASP A 18 33.85 22.89 19.68
C ASP A 18 32.81 21.99 18.98
N ASP A 19 32.33 20.93 19.65
CA ASP A 19 31.31 20.00 19.13
C ASP A 19 30.22 19.73 20.18
N VAL A 20 29.48 20.78 20.55
CA VAL A 20 28.40 20.75 21.56
C VAL A 20 27.31 19.72 21.23
N PHE A 21 27.10 19.45 19.93
CA PHE A 21 26.10 18.50 19.44
C PHE A 21 26.66 17.11 19.15
N ASN A 22 27.91 16.83 19.57
CA ASN A 22 28.56 15.53 19.45
C ASN A 22 28.55 14.95 18.02
N THR A 23 28.52 15.82 17.01
CA THR A 23 28.33 15.46 15.60
C THR A 23 29.48 14.65 15.04
N GLU A 24 30.71 14.91 15.51
CA GLU A 24 31.89 14.17 15.07
C GLU A 24 31.90 12.75 15.66
N ASN A 25 31.59 12.59 16.95
CA ASN A 25 31.58 11.29 17.61
C ASN A 25 30.40 10.41 17.18
N GLU A 26 29.28 11.02 16.79
CA GLU A 26 28.11 10.32 16.22
C GLU A 26 28.24 10.09 14.70
N SER A 27 29.29 10.62 14.06
CA SER A 27 29.57 10.35 12.65
C SER A 27 30.30 9.03 12.46
N PHE A 28 29.96 8.31 11.40
CA PHE A 28 30.57 7.03 11.06
C PHE A 28 30.74 6.88 9.54
N MET A 29 31.69 6.04 9.14
CA MET A 29 31.93 5.73 7.73
C MET A 29 30.68 5.06 7.14
N GLN A 30 30.32 5.40 5.90
CA GLN A 30 29.18 4.80 5.20
C GLN A 30 29.65 4.04 3.96
N GLU A 31 28.74 3.27 3.33
CA GLU A 31 29.06 2.59 2.08
C GLU A 31 29.33 3.63 0.98
N THR A 32 30.45 3.43 0.28
CA THR A 32 30.95 4.35 -0.76
C THR A 32 30.95 3.72 -2.14
N ARG A 33 30.77 2.41 -2.22
CA ARG A 33 30.67 1.67 -3.46
C ARG A 33 29.24 1.72 -3.97
N LEU A 34 29.08 1.96 -5.27
CA LEU A 34 27.83 1.70 -5.98
C LEU A 34 27.74 0.20 -6.25
N MET A 35 26.66 -0.44 -5.79
CA MET A 35 26.43 -1.88 -5.95
C MET A 35 25.18 -2.12 -6.77
N GLU A 36 25.34 -2.22 -8.09
CA GLU A 36 24.23 -2.42 -9.03
C GLU A 36 24.01 -3.89 -9.36
N ASN A 37 22.74 -4.30 -9.41
CA ASN A 37 22.33 -5.61 -9.89
C ASN A 37 20.99 -5.52 -10.65
N GLU A 38 20.45 -6.67 -11.07
CA GLU A 38 19.20 -6.77 -11.84
C GLU A 38 17.97 -6.15 -11.13
N TYR A 39 18.03 -6.00 -9.80
CA TYR A 39 16.93 -5.64 -8.91
C TYR A 39 17.22 -4.41 -8.05
N SER A 40 18.47 -3.96 -7.94
CA SER A 40 18.89 -3.02 -6.91
C SER A 40 18.18 -1.68 -7.02
N VAL A 41 18.09 -0.93 -5.93
CA VAL A 41 17.78 0.50 -5.97
C VAL A 41 18.92 1.25 -5.30
N ASN A 42 19.57 2.14 -6.02
CA ASN A 42 20.81 2.80 -5.62
C ASN A 42 20.56 4.30 -5.47
N LEU A 43 20.77 4.82 -4.26
CA LEU A 43 20.52 6.23 -3.94
C LEU A 43 21.87 6.91 -3.66
N PRO A 44 22.26 7.94 -4.44
CA PRO A 44 23.49 8.67 -4.19
C PRO A 44 23.35 9.49 -2.92
N THR A 45 24.41 9.51 -2.10
CA THR A 45 24.37 10.21 -0.82
C THR A 45 25.57 11.11 -0.56
N ARG A 46 25.37 12.03 0.39
CA ARG A 46 26.42 12.79 1.05
C ARG A 46 26.35 12.57 2.55
N PHE A 47 27.48 12.28 3.17
CA PHE A 47 27.55 12.06 4.62
C PHE A 47 28.74 12.76 5.26
N TYR A 48 28.55 13.18 6.51
CA TYR A 48 29.61 13.79 7.29
C TYR A 48 30.42 12.72 8.02
N TYR A 49 31.74 12.73 7.88
CA TYR A 49 32.65 11.84 8.59
C TYR A 49 34.08 12.41 8.56
N LYS A 50 34.79 12.36 9.69
CA LYS A 50 36.15 12.92 9.85
C LYS A 50 36.22 14.40 9.47
N LYS A 51 35.33 15.21 10.05
CA LYS A 51 35.23 16.67 9.82
C LYS A 51 35.02 17.13 8.37
N ARG A 52 34.51 16.26 7.49
CA ARG A 52 34.26 16.59 6.08
C ARG A 52 33.02 15.88 5.54
N TRP A 53 32.45 16.45 4.50
CA TRP A 53 31.41 15.80 3.69
C TRP A 53 32.06 14.86 2.67
N ASN A 54 31.56 13.62 2.63
CA ASN A 54 32.01 12.57 1.73
C ASN A 54 30.83 12.14 0.86
N LYS A 55 31.12 11.62 -0.34
CA LYS A 55 30.11 11.00 -1.22
C LYS A 55 29.96 9.53 -0.87
N GLY A 56 28.74 9.01 -0.94
CA GLY A 56 28.44 7.62 -0.68
C GLY A 56 27.21 7.13 -1.45
N TRP A 57 26.77 5.93 -1.08
CA TRP A 57 25.60 5.28 -1.68
C TRP A 57 24.80 4.53 -0.62
N ILE A 58 23.47 4.61 -0.72
CA ILE A 58 22.57 3.64 -0.11
C ILE A 58 22.21 2.63 -1.20
N ASN A 59 22.61 1.38 -1.00
CA ASN A 59 22.40 0.31 -1.97
C ASN A 59 21.34 -0.67 -1.42
N VAL A 60 20.11 -0.58 -1.93
CA VAL A 60 19.09 -1.60 -1.68
C VAL A 60 19.29 -2.71 -2.70
N VAL A 61 20.25 -3.59 -2.43
CA VAL A 61 20.61 -4.71 -3.33
C VAL A 61 19.53 -5.81 -3.39
N ASN A 62 18.69 -5.90 -2.35
CA ASN A 62 17.57 -6.83 -2.29
C ASN A 62 16.26 -6.13 -1.89
N PRO A 63 15.53 -5.54 -2.87
CA PRO A 63 14.24 -4.92 -2.60
C PRO A 63 13.13 -5.93 -2.27
N PHE A 64 13.36 -7.23 -2.52
CA PHE A 64 12.38 -8.29 -2.21
C PHE A 64 12.30 -8.62 -0.73
N ARG A 65 13.18 -8.06 0.11
CA ARG A 65 13.04 -8.05 1.58
C ARG A 65 12.11 -6.96 2.09
N ALA A 66 11.38 -6.31 1.18
CA ALA A 66 10.57 -5.13 1.41
C ALA A 66 11.36 -3.93 1.94
N SER A 67 10.79 -2.75 1.74
CA SER A 67 11.35 -1.48 2.16
C SER A 67 10.26 -0.66 2.82
N MET A 68 10.52 -0.18 4.04
CA MET A 68 9.69 0.82 4.68
C MET A 68 10.36 2.19 4.57
N VAL A 69 9.56 3.19 4.24
CA VAL A 69 9.97 4.58 4.10
C VAL A 69 9.20 5.41 5.12
N LEU A 70 9.89 5.81 6.18
CA LEU A 70 9.35 6.53 7.32
C LEU A 70 9.66 8.02 7.24
N GLY A 71 8.83 8.86 7.84
CA GLY A 71 9.09 10.30 7.91
C GLY A 71 7.83 11.14 7.98
N THR A 72 7.86 12.22 8.75
CA THR A 72 6.82 13.24 8.79
C THR A 72 6.58 13.89 7.41
N PRO A 73 5.43 14.53 7.17
CA PRO A 73 5.20 15.31 5.96
C PRO A 73 6.33 16.32 5.74
N GLY A 74 6.83 16.42 4.50
CA GLY A 74 7.94 17.32 4.15
C GLY A 74 9.34 16.75 4.37
N SER A 75 9.51 15.57 4.97
CA SER A 75 10.83 14.93 5.16
C SER A 75 11.53 14.51 3.85
N GLY A 76 10.79 14.45 2.73
CA GLY A 76 11.32 14.10 1.42
C GLY A 76 11.13 12.63 1.00
N LYS A 77 10.33 11.84 1.72
CA LYS A 77 10.07 10.40 1.44
C LYS A 77 9.83 10.09 -0.04
N SER A 78 8.81 10.71 -0.64
CA SER A 78 8.38 10.37 -1.99
C SER A 78 9.43 10.83 -3.01
N TYR A 79 9.88 12.07 -2.89
CA TYR A 79 10.87 12.67 -3.78
C TYR A 79 12.23 11.96 -3.78
N ALA A 80 12.75 11.61 -2.59
CA ALA A 80 14.08 11.04 -2.44
C ALA A 80 14.11 9.51 -2.63
N ILE A 81 13.03 8.80 -2.26
CA ILE A 81 13.05 7.33 -2.21
C ILE A 81 12.01 6.73 -3.17
N VAL A 82 10.72 7.03 -3.00
CA VAL A 82 9.65 6.39 -3.78
C VAL A 82 9.82 6.63 -5.28
N ASN A 83 10.14 7.86 -5.68
CA ASN A 83 10.40 8.21 -7.08
C ASN A 83 11.59 7.42 -7.65
N ASN A 84 12.66 7.23 -6.87
CA ASN A 84 13.82 6.44 -7.30
C ASN A 84 13.48 4.95 -7.44
N TYR A 85 12.63 4.40 -6.56
CA TYR A 85 12.10 3.04 -6.72
C TYR A 85 11.35 2.91 -8.04
N ILE A 86 10.40 3.81 -8.31
CA ILE A 86 9.60 3.79 -9.54
C ILE A 86 10.52 3.84 -10.77
N LYS A 87 11.41 4.83 -10.84
CA LYS A 87 12.29 5.05 -12.00
C LYS A 87 13.23 3.87 -12.26
N GLN A 88 13.99 3.47 -11.25
CA GLN A 88 15.00 2.42 -11.41
C GLN A 88 14.39 1.03 -11.64
N GLN A 89 13.21 0.75 -11.09
CA GLN A 89 12.53 -0.52 -11.35
C GLN A 89 11.92 -0.58 -12.76
N ILE A 90 11.43 0.55 -13.28
CA ILE A 90 11.00 0.65 -14.69
C ILE A 90 12.18 0.44 -15.63
N GLU A 91 13.32 1.09 -15.37
CA GLU A 91 14.59 0.87 -16.11
C GLU A 91 15.04 -0.60 -16.10
N LYS A 92 14.67 -1.33 -15.05
CA LYS A 92 14.99 -2.75 -14.86
C LYS A 92 13.91 -3.69 -15.38
N GLY A 93 12.82 -3.20 -15.95
CA GLY A 93 11.78 -4.05 -16.55
C GLY A 93 10.82 -4.68 -15.53
N PHE A 94 10.51 -4.00 -14.43
CA PHE A 94 9.51 -4.45 -13.45
C PHE A 94 8.09 -4.16 -13.92
N ALA A 95 7.17 -5.11 -13.73
CA ALA A 95 5.75 -4.78 -13.64
C ALA A 95 5.49 -4.02 -12.33
N MET A 96 4.46 -3.17 -12.28
CA MET A 96 4.28 -2.31 -11.10
C MET A 96 2.83 -2.10 -10.73
N TYR A 97 2.57 -2.15 -9.43
CA TYR A 97 1.38 -1.65 -8.78
C TYR A 97 1.76 -0.39 -8.00
N ILE A 98 1.16 0.74 -8.32
CA ILE A 98 1.39 2.02 -7.64
C ILE A 98 0.08 2.48 -7.02
N TYR A 99 0.05 2.59 -5.69
CA TYR A 99 -0.99 3.30 -4.97
C TYR A 99 -0.56 4.76 -4.80
N ASP A 100 -1.21 5.64 -5.57
CA ASP A 100 -0.92 7.07 -5.61
C ASP A 100 -1.95 7.82 -4.75
N TYR A 101 -1.57 8.09 -3.50
CA TYR A 101 -2.46 8.78 -2.54
C TYR A 101 -2.78 10.22 -2.95
N LYS A 102 -1.87 10.87 -3.69
CA LYS A 102 -2.00 12.24 -4.18
C LYS A 102 -2.03 12.25 -5.71
N PHE A 103 -2.92 11.45 -6.26
CA PHE A 103 -3.02 11.30 -7.71
C PHE A 103 -3.14 12.66 -8.41
N PRO A 104 -2.34 12.94 -9.47
CA PRO A 104 -1.51 12.00 -10.23
C PRO A 104 0.02 12.11 -9.95
N ASP A 105 0.46 12.49 -8.74
CA ASP A 105 1.88 12.77 -8.43
C ASP A 105 2.84 11.63 -8.83
N LEU A 106 2.62 10.40 -8.34
CA LEU A 106 3.46 9.25 -8.67
C LEU A 106 3.12 8.69 -10.06
N SER A 107 1.85 8.85 -10.46
CA SER A 107 1.31 8.37 -11.73
C SER A 107 2.00 9.02 -12.93
N GLU A 108 2.18 10.35 -12.90
CA GLU A 108 2.84 11.09 -13.98
C GLU A 108 4.31 10.71 -14.12
N ILE A 109 5.00 10.49 -12.99
CA ILE A 109 6.39 10.04 -12.98
C ILE A 109 6.49 8.66 -13.61
N ALA A 110 5.66 7.71 -13.18
CA ALA A 110 5.68 6.34 -13.71
C ALA A 110 5.36 6.30 -15.21
N TYR A 111 4.35 7.05 -15.65
CA TYR A 111 3.95 7.14 -17.06
C TYR A 111 5.08 7.68 -17.92
N ASN A 112 5.60 8.87 -17.58
CA ASN A 112 6.63 9.53 -18.38
C ASN A 112 7.95 8.74 -18.38
N HIS A 113 8.32 8.16 -17.24
CA HIS A 113 9.53 7.34 -17.18
C HIS A 113 9.37 6.07 -18.02
N LEU A 114 8.19 5.45 -18.03
CA LEU A 114 7.91 4.28 -18.85
C LEU A 114 8.04 4.59 -20.35
N LEU A 115 7.54 5.73 -20.83
CA LEU A 115 7.61 6.11 -22.25
C LEU A 115 9.03 6.07 -22.81
N HIS A 116 10.04 6.34 -21.97
CA HIS A 116 11.45 6.38 -22.35
C HIS A 116 12.20 5.07 -22.13
N HIS A 117 11.60 4.06 -21.48
CA HIS A 117 12.28 2.82 -21.06
C HIS A 117 11.50 1.54 -21.44
N LEU A 118 10.69 1.61 -22.50
CA LEU A 118 9.96 0.44 -23.02
C LEU A 118 10.89 -0.67 -23.52
N ASP A 119 12.13 -0.34 -23.88
CA ASP A 119 13.18 -1.25 -24.33
C ASP A 119 13.74 -2.14 -23.21
N ALA A 120 13.57 -1.76 -21.94
CA ALA A 120 13.92 -2.59 -20.79
C ALA A 120 13.05 -3.87 -20.67
N TYR A 121 11.95 -3.95 -21.43
CA TYR A 121 10.98 -5.03 -21.34
C TYR A 121 10.99 -5.91 -22.59
N LYS A 122 11.01 -7.24 -22.38
CA LYS A 122 10.86 -8.21 -23.47
C LYS A 122 9.51 -8.07 -24.19
N VAL A 123 8.45 -7.85 -23.42
CA VAL A 123 7.11 -7.50 -23.91
C VAL A 123 6.80 -6.13 -23.36
N LYS A 124 6.53 -5.16 -24.23
CA LYS A 124 6.25 -3.77 -23.83
C LYS A 124 5.03 -3.74 -22.90
N PRO A 125 5.15 -3.18 -21.68
CA PRO A 125 4.05 -3.16 -20.75
C PRO A 125 3.03 -2.10 -21.16
N GLN A 126 1.77 -2.33 -20.79
CA GLN A 126 0.72 -1.33 -20.91
C GLN A 126 0.56 -0.55 -19.60
N PHE A 127 0.18 0.72 -19.71
CA PHE A 127 -0.03 1.61 -18.57
C PHE A 127 -1.53 1.76 -18.29
N TYR A 128 -1.96 1.30 -17.13
CA TYR A 128 -3.36 1.34 -16.71
C TYR A 128 -3.53 2.25 -15.50
N VAL A 129 -4.72 2.86 -15.42
CA VAL A 129 -5.10 3.79 -14.36
C VAL A 129 -6.48 3.42 -13.86
N ILE A 130 -6.64 3.28 -12.55
CA ILE A 130 -7.94 3.29 -11.89
C ILE A 130 -8.08 4.61 -11.14
N ASN A 131 -9.07 5.40 -11.53
CA ASN A 131 -9.42 6.68 -10.93
C ASN A 131 -10.95 6.81 -10.82
N PHE A 132 -11.43 7.14 -9.62
CA PHE A 132 -12.87 7.31 -9.36
C PHE A 132 -13.36 8.75 -9.43
N ASP A 133 -12.46 9.75 -9.49
CA ASP A 133 -12.81 11.16 -9.60
C ASP A 133 -13.09 11.58 -11.04
N ASP A 134 -12.27 11.12 -11.98
CA ASP A 134 -12.40 11.43 -13.40
C ASP A 134 -12.43 10.14 -14.25
N PRO A 135 -13.64 9.67 -14.64
CA PRO A 135 -13.80 8.50 -15.49
C PRO A 135 -13.14 8.60 -16.86
N ARG A 136 -12.78 9.80 -17.35
CA ARG A 136 -12.00 9.97 -18.59
C ARG A 136 -10.56 9.51 -18.43
N LYS A 137 -10.05 9.57 -17.20
CA LYS A 137 -8.68 9.22 -16.82
C LYS A 137 -8.64 7.89 -16.08
N SER A 138 -9.60 7.01 -16.37
CA SER A 138 -9.76 5.73 -15.69
C SER A 138 -10.08 4.65 -16.71
N HIS A 139 -9.37 3.53 -16.60
CA HIS A 139 -9.80 2.27 -17.18
C HIS A 139 -10.84 1.63 -16.27
N ARG A 140 -11.63 0.72 -16.83
CA ARG A 140 -12.63 -0.04 -16.10
C ARG A 140 -12.11 -1.42 -15.77
N CYS A 141 -12.33 -1.88 -14.56
CA CYS A 141 -11.92 -3.20 -14.12
C CYS A 141 -12.86 -3.73 -13.04
N ASN A 142 -13.32 -4.96 -13.17
CA ASN A 142 -14.11 -5.60 -12.14
C ASN A 142 -13.21 -6.39 -11.18
N PRO A 143 -13.01 -5.92 -9.92
CA PRO A 143 -12.13 -6.62 -8.99
C PRO A 143 -12.69 -7.96 -8.52
N ILE A 144 -14.00 -8.17 -8.61
CA ILE A 144 -14.66 -9.44 -8.28
C ILE A 144 -15.09 -10.21 -9.53
N ASN A 145 -14.34 -10.06 -10.63
CA ASN A 145 -14.63 -10.78 -11.86
C ASN A 145 -14.78 -12.30 -11.60
N PRO A 146 -15.84 -12.93 -12.13
CA PRO A 146 -16.18 -14.30 -11.83
C PRO A 146 -15.10 -15.31 -12.23
N ASN A 147 -14.23 -15.00 -13.19
CA ASN A 147 -13.12 -15.87 -13.60
C ASN A 147 -12.05 -16.06 -12.52
N PHE A 148 -12.04 -15.19 -11.51
CA PHE A 148 -11.08 -15.22 -10.41
C PHE A 148 -11.66 -15.84 -9.13
N MET A 149 -12.88 -16.38 -9.17
CA MET A 149 -13.50 -17.04 -8.03
C MET A 149 -13.76 -18.49 -8.38
N THR A 150 -13.10 -19.38 -7.64
CA THR A 150 -13.19 -20.83 -7.81
C THR A 150 -14.05 -21.48 -6.73
N ASP A 151 -14.08 -20.88 -5.54
CA ASP A 151 -14.81 -21.37 -4.38
C ASP A 151 -15.43 -20.20 -3.61
N ILE A 152 -16.48 -20.48 -2.82
CA ILE A 152 -17.18 -19.46 -2.00
C ILE A 152 -16.25 -18.73 -1.03
N SER A 153 -15.14 -19.35 -0.62
CA SER A 153 -14.09 -18.70 0.16
C SER A 153 -13.49 -17.46 -0.53
N ASP A 154 -13.37 -17.46 -1.87
CA ASP A 154 -12.90 -16.29 -2.63
C ASP A 154 -13.90 -15.11 -2.52
N ALA A 155 -15.20 -15.42 -2.51
CA ALA A 155 -16.26 -14.43 -2.30
C ALA A 155 -16.24 -13.91 -0.87
N TYR A 156 -16.04 -14.79 0.12
CA TYR A 156 -15.88 -14.41 1.52
C TYR A 156 -14.68 -13.49 1.73
N GLU A 157 -13.52 -13.79 1.15
CA GLU A 157 -12.35 -12.92 1.30
C GLU A 157 -12.55 -11.54 0.67
N SER A 158 -13.28 -11.47 -0.44
CA SER A 158 -13.66 -10.21 -1.10
C SER A 158 -14.60 -9.41 -0.20
N ALA A 159 -15.68 -10.03 0.30
CA ALA A 159 -16.63 -9.42 1.23
C ALA A 159 -15.95 -8.92 2.51
N TYR A 160 -15.07 -9.74 3.09
CA TYR A 160 -14.29 -9.40 4.27
C TYR A 160 -13.43 -8.16 4.01
N THR A 161 -12.69 -8.14 2.91
CA THR A 161 -11.85 -6.99 2.54
C THR A 161 -12.65 -5.69 2.41
N ILE A 162 -13.84 -5.76 1.79
CA ILE A 162 -14.74 -4.61 1.64
C ILE A 162 -15.19 -4.11 3.01
N MET A 163 -15.71 -5.02 3.83
CA MET A 163 -16.32 -4.67 5.11
C MET A 163 -15.31 -4.08 6.11
N LEU A 164 -14.08 -4.60 6.16
CA LEU A 164 -13.04 -4.06 7.04
C LEU A 164 -12.51 -2.71 6.56
N ASN A 165 -12.43 -2.48 5.25
CA ASN A 165 -12.05 -1.15 4.72
C ASN A 165 -13.13 -0.09 4.95
N LEU A 166 -14.41 -0.49 5.00
CA LEU A 166 -15.53 0.38 5.37
C LEU A 166 -15.60 0.63 6.89
N ASN A 167 -15.22 -0.37 7.70
CA ASN A 167 -15.30 -0.32 9.16
C ASN A 167 -13.97 -0.74 9.80
N ARG A 168 -12.98 0.15 9.80
CA ARG A 168 -11.62 -0.17 10.32
C ARG A 168 -11.59 -0.67 11.76
N SER A 169 -12.54 -0.25 12.59
CA SER A 169 -12.64 -0.72 13.98
C SER A 169 -12.90 -2.23 14.08
N TRP A 170 -13.35 -2.87 13.00
CA TRP A 170 -13.58 -4.31 12.94
C TRP A 170 -12.28 -5.13 12.83
N ILE A 171 -11.17 -4.51 12.41
CA ILE A 171 -9.84 -5.16 12.38
C ILE A 171 -9.45 -5.69 13.77
N GLN A 172 -9.88 -5.01 14.84
CA GLN A 172 -9.60 -5.42 16.22
C GLN A 172 -10.66 -6.34 16.82
N LYS A 173 -11.76 -6.59 16.10
CA LYS A 173 -12.93 -7.38 16.56
C LYS A 173 -13.19 -8.60 15.68
N GLN A 174 -12.15 -9.13 15.02
CA GLN A 174 -12.27 -10.31 14.16
C GLN A 174 -12.78 -11.51 14.97
N GLY A 175 -13.71 -12.28 14.38
CA GLY A 175 -14.39 -13.39 15.06
C GLY A 175 -15.60 -12.96 15.92
N ASP A 176 -15.87 -11.67 16.07
CA ASP A 176 -17.11 -11.18 16.69
C ASP A 176 -18.28 -11.40 15.72
N PHE A 177 -19.40 -11.91 16.23
CA PHE A 177 -20.57 -12.25 15.43
C PHE A 177 -21.13 -11.06 14.63
N PHE A 178 -21.08 -9.85 15.21
CA PHE A 178 -21.53 -8.63 14.53
C PHE A 178 -20.60 -8.16 13.40
N VAL A 179 -19.38 -8.69 13.35
CA VAL A 179 -18.43 -8.48 12.25
C VAL A 179 -18.60 -9.57 11.20
N GLU A 180 -18.73 -10.83 11.62
CA GLU A 180 -18.80 -11.97 10.70
C GLU A 180 -20.13 -12.02 9.93
N SER A 181 -21.26 -11.74 10.58
CA SER A 181 -22.58 -11.77 9.93
C SER A 181 -22.66 -10.91 8.64
N PRO A 182 -22.40 -9.60 8.65
CA PRO A 182 -22.47 -8.78 7.44
C PRO A 182 -21.50 -9.22 6.34
N ILE A 183 -20.36 -9.82 6.72
CA ILE A 183 -19.38 -10.38 5.78
C ILE A 183 -19.94 -11.63 5.09
N ILE A 184 -20.52 -12.55 5.87
CA ILE A 184 -21.15 -13.78 5.37
C ILE A 184 -22.30 -13.44 4.40
N LEU A 185 -23.15 -12.48 4.75
CA LEU A 185 -24.25 -12.05 3.88
C LEU A 185 -23.72 -11.50 2.54
N LEU A 186 -22.73 -10.61 2.58
CA LEU A 186 -22.15 -10.06 1.36
C LEU A 186 -21.42 -11.14 0.53
N ALA A 187 -20.75 -12.09 1.19
CA ALA A 187 -20.12 -13.23 0.54
C ALA A 187 -21.14 -14.10 -0.22
N ALA A 188 -22.26 -14.41 0.42
CA ALA A 188 -23.36 -15.16 -0.20
C ALA A 188 -23.93 -14.43 -1.41
N ILE A 189 -24.08 -13.10 -1.34
CA ILE A 189 -24.55 -12.28 -2.48
C ILE A 189 -23.53 -12.29 -3.63
N ILE A 190 -22.24 -12.12 -3.34
CA ILE A 190 -21.19 -12.16 -4.37
C ILE A 190 -21.16 -13.54 -5.05
N TRP A 191 -21.24 -14.61 -4.26
CA TRP A 191 -21.26 -15.99 -4.78
C TRP A 191 -22.52 -16.28 -5.59
N PHE A 192 -23.70 -15.84 -5.12
CA PHE A 192 -24.94 -15.90 -5.90
C PHE A 192 -24.79 -15.25 -7.27
N LEU A 193 -24.28 -14.01 -7.33
CA LEU A 193 -24.08 -13.32 -8.61
C LEU A 193 -23.05 -14.01 -9.50
N LYS A 194 -22.08 -14.73 -8.92
CA LYS A 194 -21.08 -15.55 -9.64
C LYS A 194 -21.72 -16.77 -10.30
N ILE A 195 -22.62 -17.48 -9.62
CA ILE A 195 -23.25 -18.69 -10.16
C ILE A 195 -24.46 -18.37 -11.06
N TYR A 196 -25.15 -17.26 -10.80
CA TYR A 196 -26.28 -16.81 -11.60
C TYR A 196 -25.87 -16.50 -13.04
N GLU A 197 -26.50 -17.18 -14.01
CA GLU A 197 -26.20 -17.06 -15.44
C GLU A 197 -24.69 -17.03 -15.76
N ASN A 198 -23.91 -17.88 -15.07
CA ASN A 198 -22.46 -17.99 -15.22
C ASN A 198 -21.70 -16.66 -14.98
N GLY A 199 -22.18 -15.85 -14.03
CA GLY A 199 -21.46 -14.66 -13.55
C GLY A 199 -21.80 -13.38 -14.30
N LYS A 200 -22.86 -13.37 -15.11
CA LYS A 200 -23.26 -12.23 -15.95
C LYS A 200 -23.34 -10.89 -15.21
N TYR A 201 -23.81 -10.92 -13.96
CA TYR A 201 -23.97 -9.73 -13.12
C TYR A 201 -23.01 -9.73 -11.92
N CYS A 202 -21.96 -10.55 -11.95
CA CYS A 202 -20.98 -10.66 -10.88
C CYS A 202 -20.02 -9.46 -10.90
N THR A 203 -20.49 -8.33 -10.37
CA THR A 203 -19.70 -7.10 -10.20
C THR A 203 -20.03 -6.46 -8.85
N PHE A 204 -19.12 -5.66 -8.33
CA PHE A 204 -19.31 -5.03 -7.03
C PHE A 204 -20.55 -4.09 -6.98
N PRO A 205 -20.82 -3.24 -7.99
CA PRO A 205 -22.05 -2.46 -8.06
C PRO A 205 -23.34 -3.27 -8.04
N HIS A 206 -23.38 -4.39 -8.76
CA HIS A 206 -24.54 -5.29 -8.75
C HIS A 206 -24.77 -5.92 -7.38
N ALA A 207 -23.69 -6.29 -6.65
CA ALA A 207 -23.78 -6.80 -5.29
C ALA A 207 -24.37 -5.75 -4.32
N ILE A 208 -23.99 -4.48 -4.45
CA ILE A 208 -24.54 -3.39 -3.65
C ILE A 208 -26.05 -3.20 -3.96
N GLU A 209 -26.42 -3.15 -5.23
CA GLU A 209 -27.82 -2.97 -5.62
C GLU A 209 -28.70 -4.15 -5.18
N PHE A 210 -28.18 -5.39 -5.27
CA PHE A 210 -28.88 -6.57 -4.79
C PHE A 210 -29.08 -6.55 -3.26
N LEU A 211 -28.04 -6.23 -2.49
CA LEU A 211 -28.14 -6.07 -1.03
C LEU A 211 -29.15 -4.98 -0.62
N ASN A 212 -29.33 -3.96 -1.45
CA ASN A 212 -30.25 -2.86 -1.17
C ASN A 212 -31.72 -3.21 -1.37
N ARG A 213 -32.03 -4.34 -2.00
CA ARG A 213 -33.40 -4.84 -2.16
C ARG A 213 -34.05 -5.21 -0.82
N PRO A 214 -35.39 -5.25 -0.74
CA PRO A 214 -36.08 -5.75 0.43
C PRO A 214 -35.63 -7.17 0.77
N TYR A 215 -35.31 -7.45 2.03
CA TYR A 215 -34.81 -8.76 2.42
C TYR A 215 -35.83 -9.89 2.21
N ALA A 216 -37.13 -9.55 2.22
CA ALA A 216 -38.21 -10.46 1.86
C ALA A 216 -38.15 -10.92 0.38
N GLN A 217 -37.40 -10.21 -0.46
CA GLN A 217 -37.08 -10.63 -1.83
C GLN A 217 -35.74 -11.37 -1.89
N ILE A 218 -34.69 -10.89 -1.20
CA ILE A 218 -33.35 -11.46 -1.34
C ILE A 218 -33.22 -12.83 -0.68
N PHE A 219 -33.80 -13.05 0.51
CA PHE A 219 -33.61 -14.31 1.23
C PHE A 219 -34.20 -15.50 0.49
N PRO A 220 -35.46 -15.46 -0.01
CA PRO A 220 -35.99 -16.55 -0.83
C PRO A 220 -35.13 -16.87 -2.06
N ILE A 221 -34.57 -15.84 -2.70
CA ILE A 221 -33.65 -16.02 -3.83
C ILE A 221 -32.39 -16.73 -3.38
N LEU A 222 -31.69 -16.20 -2.37
CA LEU A 222 -30.42 -16.77 -1.92
C LEU A 222 -30.58 -18.19 -1.37
N THR A 223 -31.68 -18.50 -0.67
CA THR A 223 -31.95 -19.84 -0.13
C THR A 223 -32.43 -20.85 -1.17
N SER A 224 -32.84 -20.39 -2.36
CA SER A 224 -33.16 -21.29 -3.48
C SER A 224 -31.93 -21.95 -4.12
N TYR A 225 -30.71 -21.56 -3.70
CA TYR A 225 -29.45 -22.13 -4.14
C TYR A 225 -28.81 -22.94 -3.03
N ASP A 226 -28.72 -24.26 -3.22
CA ASP A 226 -28.21 -25.21 -2.22
C ASP A 226 -26.81 -24.87 -1.72
N GLU A 227 -25.93 -24.36 -2.61
CA GLU A 227 -24.56 -23.95 -2.27
C GLU A 227 -24.50 -22.86 -1.17
N LEU A 228 -25.57 -22.08 -1.01
CA LEU A 228 -25.65 -20.98 -0.04
C LEU A 228 -26.33 -21.36 1.27
N ALA A 229 -26.96 -22.53 1.36
CA ALA A 229 -27.78 -22.92 2.51
C ALA A 229 -27.04 -22.80 3.85
N ASN A 230 -25.80 -23.29 3.92
CA ASN A 230 -24.98 -23.24 5.15
C ASN A 230 -24.61 -21.80 5.56
N TYR A 231 -24.39 -20.90 4.60
CA TYR A 231 -24.04 -19.50 4.88
C TYR A 231 -25.26 -18.72 5.35
N LEU A 232 -26.45 -19.10 4.89
CA LEU A 232 -27.71 -18.40 5.16
C LEU A 232 -28.44 -18.92 6.40
N SER A 233 -28.14 -20.14 6.87
CA SER A 233 -28.83 -20.75 8.02
C SER A 233 -28.98 -19.81 9.22
N PRO A 234 -27.94 -19.08 9.68
CA PRO A 234 -28.09 -18.19 10.84
C PRO A 234 -29.06 -17.02 10.59
N PHE A 235 -29.17 -16.56 9.34
CA PHE A 235 -30.10 -15.50 8.95
C PHE A 235 -31.54 -16.03 8.85
N MET A 236 -31.68 -17.26 8.34
CA MET A 236 -32.97 -17.94 8.24
C MET A 236 -33.54 -18.30 9.60
N ASP A 237 -32.70 -18.80 10.52
CA ASP A 237 -33.11 -19.08 11.90
C ASP A 237 -33.63 -17.81 12.59
N ALA A 238 -32.96 -16.67 12.40
CA ALA A 238 -33.40 -15.38 12.93
C ALA A 238 -34.69 -14.87 12.25
N TRP A 239 -34.81 -15.08 10.94
CA TRP A 239 -35.98 -14.70 10.14
C TRP A 239 -37.23 -15.48 10.53
N GLU A 240 -37.09 -16.79 10.73
CA GLU A 240 -38.18 -17.72 11.07
C GLU A 240 -38.52 -17.70 12.56
N GLY A 241 -37.52 -17.53 13.42
CA GLY A 241 -37.68 -17.42 14.88
C GLY A 241 -38.25 -16.09 15.37
N GLY A 242 -38.61 -15.16 14.47
CA GLY A 242 -39.21 -13.88 14.84
C GLY A 242 -38.22 -12.84 15.37
N ALA A 243 -36.90 -13.05 15.23
CA ALA A 243 -35.84 -12.15 15.67
C ALA A 243 -35.54 -11.05 14.64
N GLN A 244 -36.59 -10.39 14.12
CA GLN A 244 -36.50 -9.43 13.02
C GLN A 244 -35.61 -8.23 13.36
N ASP A 245 -35.68 -7.69 14.59
CA ASP A 245 -34.88 -6.53 15.00
C ASP A 245 -33.37 -6.83 14.99
N GLN A 246 -32.98 -8.04 15.43
CA GLN A 246 -31.57 -8.46 15.44
C GLN A 246 -31.04 -8.65 14.02
N LEU A 247 -31.86 -9.27 13.15
CA LEU A 247 -31.53 -9.45 11.74
C LEU A 247 -31.40 -8.11 11.01
N GLN A 248 -32.31 -7.17 11.26
CA GLN A 248 -32.23 -5.81 10.71
C GLN A 248 -30.93 -5.11 11.16
N GLY A 249 -30.53 -5.24 12.43
CA GLY A 249 -29.26 -4.71 12.93
C GLY A 249 -28.04 -5.26 12.18
N GLN A 250 -28.01 -6.56 11.90
CA GLN A 250 -26.94 -7.21 11.14
C GLN A 250 -26.91 -6.77 9.67
N ILE A 251 -28.05 -6.70 9.01
CA ILE A 251 -28.12 -6.26 7.61
C ILE A 251 -27.76 -4.78 7.51
N ALA A 252 -28.21 -3.95 8.45
CA ALA A 252 -27.92 -2.52 8.46
C ALA A 252 -26.41 -2.22 8.58
N SER A 253 -25.65 -3.07 9.30
CA SER A 253 -24.19 -2.91 9.44
C SER A 253 -23.43 -3.15 8.12
N ALA A 254 -23.98 -3.93 7.19
CA ALA A 254 -23.50 -4.02 5.81
C ALA A 254 -24.06 -2.90 4.91
N LYS A 255 -25.38 -2.72 4.94
CA LYS A 255 -26.13 -1.88 4.00
C LYS A 255 -25.77 -0.40 4.10
N ILE A 256 -25.65 0.14 5.32
CA ILE A 256 -25.39 1.57 5.54
C ILE A 256 -24.01 1.97 4.98
N PRO A 257 -22.89 1.30 5.34
CA PRO A 257 -21.58 1.65 4.80
C PRO A 257 -21.49 1.45 3.28
N LEU A 258 -22.04 0.36 2.74
CA LEU A 258 -22.03 0.09 1.30
C LEU A 258 -22.82 1.14 0.50
N SER A 259 -23.95 1.61 1.03
CA SER A 259 -24.77 2.64 0.38
C SER A 259 -24.04 3.98 0.23
N ARG A 260 -23.09 4.30 1.12
CA ARG A 260 -22.27 5.52 1.03
C ARG A 260 -21.31 5.52 -0.15
N MET A 261 -21.01 4.35 -0.72
CA MET A 261 -20.12 4.23 -1.88
C MET A 261 -20.82 4.36 -3.22
N ILE A 262 -22.16 4.34 -3.23
CA ILE A 262 -22.94 4.38 -4.46
C ILE A 262 -22.69 5.71 -5.18
N SER A 263 -22.05 5.64 -6.33
CA SER A 263 -21.91 6.77 -7.24
C SER A 263 -21.85 6.29 -8.70
N PRO A 264 -22.35 7.09 -9.66
CA PRO A 264 -22.29 6.73 -11.07
C PRO A 264 -20.86 6.47 -11.56
N ALA A 265 -19.87 7.26 -11.09
CA ALA A 265 -18.46 7.11 -11.45
C ALA A 265 -17.87 5.77 -10.95
N LEU A 266 -18.12 5.40 -9.70
CA LEU A 266 -17.69 4.10 -9.16
C LEU A 266 -18.31 2.94 -9.92
N TYR A 267 -19.61 3.05 -10.23
CA TYR A 267 -20.33 2.03 -11.00
C TYR A 267 -19.79 1.89 -12.41
N TRP A 268 -19.37 2.99 -13.04
CA TRP A 268 -18.74 2.95 -14.35
C TRP A 268 -17.40 2.19 -14.31
N VAL A 269 -16.52 2.56 -13.38
CA VAL A 269 -15.17 1.98 -13.28
C VAL A 269 -15.22 0.49 -12.91
N MET A 270 -16.12 0.08 -12.02
CA MET A 270 -16.12 -1.29 -11.46
C MET A 270 -17.00 -2.31 -12.20
N THR A 271 -17.65 -1.94 -13.30
CA THR A 271 -18.45 -2.87 -14.12
C THR A 271 -17.84 -3.23 -15.46
N GLY A 272 -16.72 -2.61 -15.86
CA GLY A 272 -16.01 -2.97 -17.09
C GLY A 272 -14.83 -3.90 -16.82
N ASP A 273 -14.26 -4.43 -17.90
CA ASP A 273 -13.14 -5.37 -17.89
C ASP A 273 -12.13 -4.97 -18.97
N ASP A 274 -11.66 -3.72 -18.95
CA ASP A 274 -10.73 -3.20 -19.96
C ASP A 274 -9.34 -3.86 -19.87
N PHE A 275 -9.01 -4.42 -18.69
CA PHE A 275 -7.76 -5.16 -18.44
C PHE A 275 -7.89 -6.10 -17.25
N SER A 276 -6.97 -7.05 -17.16
CA SER A 276 -6.83 -7.98 -16.03
C SER A 276 -5.83 -7.50 -14.98
N LEU A 277 -6.10 -7.81 -13.71
CA LEU A 277 -5.25 -7.44 -12.56
C LEU A 277 -3.96 -8.27 -12.44
N ASP A 278 -3.65 -9.15 -13.39
CA ASP A 278 -2.46 -10.00 -13.45
C ASP A 278 -1.23 -9.22 -13.97
N ILE A 279 -0.88 -8.14 -13.26
CA ILE A 279 0.07 -7.13 -13.76
C ILE A 279 1.46 -7.67 -14.14
N ASN A 280 1.88 -8.79 -13.55
CA ASN A 280 3.21 -9.38 -13.75
C ASN A 280 3.21 -10.60 -14.66
N ASN A 281 2.15 -10.79 -15.45
CA ASN A 281 2.12 -11.76 -16.53
C ASN A 281 3.24 -11.47 -17.55
N PRO A 282 4.22 -12.37 -17.77
CA PRO A 282 5.33 -12.14 -18.70
C PRO A 282 4.92 -11.89 -20.15
N ASN A 283 3.72 -12.35 -20.54
CA ASN A 283 3.20 -12.20 -21.91
C ASN A 283 2.38 -10.92 -22.07
N GLU A 284 1.96 -10.29 -20.97
CA GLU A 284 1.17 -9.07 -20.98
C GLU A 284 1.44 -8.26 -19.69
N PRO A 285 2.68 -7.74 -19.53
CA PRO A 285 3.06 -7.03 -18.32
C PRO A 285 2.38 -5.66 -18.27
N LYS A 286 2.15 -5.17 -17.04
CA LYS A 286 1.38 -3.96 -16.81
C LYS A 286 2.05 -3.09 -15.75
N ILE A 287 1.94 -1.78 -15.93
CA ILE A 287 2.10 -0.79 -14.87
C ILE A 287 0.71 -0.29 -14.55
N LEU A 288 0.20 -0.65 -13.39
CA LEU A 288 -1.10 -0.26 -12.89
C LEU A 288 -0.93 0.80 -11.82
N VAL A 289 -1.54 1.96 -12.05
CA VAL A 289 -1.65 3.01 -11.05
C VAL A 289 -3.08 3.11 -10.56
N VAL A 290 -3.21 3.22 -9.25
CA VAL A 290 -4.50 3.37 -8.59
C VAL A 290 -4.47 4.67 -7.81
N GLY A 291 -5.23 5.63 -8.32
CA GLY A 291 -5.33 6.95 -7.74
C GLY A 291 -6.33 6.99 -6.59
N ASN A 292 -5.95 7.67 -5.52
CA ASN A 292 -6.87 8.06 -4.47
C ASN A 292 -6.99 9.57 -4.39
N ASN A 293 -8.06 10.03 -3.73
CA ASN A 293 -8.27 11.42 -3.40
C ASN A 293 -8.38 11.56 -1.87
N PRO A 294 -7.48 12.33 -1.22
CA PRO A 294 -7.53 12.59 0.21
C PRO A 294 -8.90 13.09 0.69
N ASP A 295 -9.59 13.91 -0.10
CA ASP A 295 -10.89 14.49 0.25
C ASP A 295 -12.04 13.47 0.21
N ARG A 296 -11.86 12.35 -0.50
CA ARG A 296 -12.88 11.30 -0.70
C ARG A 296 -12.41 9.92 -0.23
N GLN A 297 -11.36 9.89 0.58
CA GLN A 297 -10.68 8.67 0.99
C GLN A 297 -11.62 7.62 1.59
N ASN A 298 -12.55 8.03 2.46
CA ASN A 298 -13.49 7.12 3.12
C ASN A 298 -14.49 6.45 2.15
N ILE A 299 -14.75 7.08 1.00
CA ILE A 299 -15.66 6.53 -0.02
C ILE A 299 -14.89 5.52 -0.89
N TYR A 300 -13.65 5.83 -1.26
CA TYR A 300 -12.89 5.00 -2.19
C TYR A 300 -12.10 3.88 -1.49
N SER A 301 -11.80 3.98 -0.19
CA SER A 301 -10.97 3.00 0.52
C SER A 301 -11.43 1.55 0.35
N ALA A 302 -12.73 1.28 0.34
CA ALA A 302 -13.22 -0.09 0.20
C ALA A 302 -13.11 -0.63 -1.23
N ALA A 303 -13.45 0.20 -2.23
CA ALA A 303 -13.28 -0.16 -3.63
C ALA A 303 -11.79 -0.36 -3.99
N LEU A 304 -10.92 0.51 -3.47
CA LEU A 304 -9.46 0.41 -3.61
C LEU A 304 -8.91 -0.81 -2.85
N GLY A 305 -9.45 -1.10 -1.68
CA GLY A 305 -9.09 -2.27 -0.87
C GLY A 305 -9.35 -3.60 -1.61
N LEU A 306 -10.41 -3.66 -2.42
CA LEU A 306 -10.66 -4.81 -3.30
C LEU A 306 -9.56 -4.97 -4.34
N TYR A 307 -9.19 -3.93 -5.08
CA TYR A 307 -8.10 -4.05 -6.06
C TYR A 307 -6.80 -4.53 -5.40
N ASN A 308 -6.46 -3.96 -4.23
CA ASN A 308 -5.30 -4.36 -3.46
C ASN A 308 -5.30 -5.86 -3.14
N SER A 309 -6.35 -6.37 -2.49
CA SER A 309 -6.39 -7.76 -2.04
C SER A 309 -6.30 -8.75 -3.21
N ARG A 310 -6.84 -8.39 -4.37
CA ARG A 310 -6.76 -9.21 -5.58
C ARG A 310 -5.36 -9.16 -6.18
N ILE A 311 -4.77 -7.98 -6.30
CA ILE A 311 -3.41 -7.81 -6.84
C ILE A 311 -2.40 -8.61 -6.03
N VAL A 312 -2.46 -8.56 -4.70
CA VAL A 312 -1.58 -9.34 -3.80
C VAL A 312 -1.56 -10.82 -4.16
N LYS A 313 -2.74 -11.40 -4.38
CA LYS A 313 -2.86 -12.82 -4.71
C LYS A 313 -2.35 -13.13 -6.12
N LEU A 314 -2.61 -12.24 -7.07
CA LEU A 314 -2.25 -12.45 -8.47
C LEU A 314 -0.75 -12.34 -8.71
N ILE A 315 -0.09 -11.34 -8.09
CA ILE A 315 1.35 -11.11 -8.29
C ILE A 315 2.21 -12.14 -7.54
N ASN A 316 1.69 -12.73 -6.47
CA ASN A 316 2.42 -13.64 -5.60
C ASN A 316 2.45 -15.08 -6.13
N LYS A 317 2.89 -15.23 -7.38
CA LYS A 317 2.97 -16.52 -8.10
C LYS A 317 4.38 -16.75 -8.65
N LYS A 318 4.79 -18.02 -8.69
CA LYS A 318 6.09 -18.41 -9.29
C LYS A 318 6.09 -18.20 -10.80
N LYS A 319 7.29 -18.03 -11.38
CA LYS A 319 7.54 -17.91 -12.83
C LYS A 319 6.84 -16.71 -13.49
N GLN A 320 6.49 -15.69 -12.72
CA GLN A 320 5.99 -14.41 -13.24
C GLN A 320 7.14 -13.42 -13.47
N LEU A 321 6.85 -12.30 -14.12
CA LEU A 321 7.78 -11.19 -14.23
C LEU A 321 8.04 -10.62 -12.83
N LYS A 322 9.26 -10.13 -12.61
CA LYS A 322 9.57 -9.35 -11.41
C LYS A 322 8.63 -8.14 -11.32
N SER A 323 8.11 -7.88 -10.13
CA SER A 323 7.09 -6.86 -9.95
C SER A 323 7.33 -6.04 -8.70
N SER A 324 6.72 -4.86 -8.62
CA SER A 324 6.75 -4.05 -7.42
C SER A 324 5.37 -3.58 -6.96
N VAL A 325 5.20 -3.49 -5.64
CA VAL A 325 4.07 -2.89 -4.95
C VAL A 325 4.59 -1.64 -4.26
N ILE A 326 4.23 -0.48 -4.79
CA ILE A 326 4.62 0.84 -4.29
C ILE A 326 3.40 1.49 -3.65
N ILE A 327 3.50 1.84 -2.36
CA ILE A 327 2.41 2.46 -1.60
C ILE A 327 2.96 3.73 -0.94
N ASP A 328 2.49 4.92 -1.33
CA ASP A 328 3.01 6.19 -0.80
C ASP A 328 2.63 6.44 0.67
N GLU A 329 1.41 6.08 1.06
CA GLU A 329 0.89 6.24 2.42
C GLU A 329 0.06 5.00 2.81
N LEU A 330 0.69 4.00 3.42
CA LEU A 330 0.06 2.73 3.75
C LEU A 330 -1.16 2.86 4.70
N PRO A 331 -1.13 3.67 5.77
CA PRO A 331 -2.29 3.85 6.67
C PRO A 331 -3.56 4.37 6.00
N THR A 332 -3.50 4.93 4.78
CA THR A 332 -4.71 5.43 4.12
C THR A 332 -5.58 4.33 3.54
N ILE A 333 -5.10 3.08 3.51
CA ILE A 333 -5.81 1.92 2.99
C ILE A 333 -5.49 0.67 3.80
N TYR A 334 -6.46 -0.22 4.04
CA TYR A 334 -6.18 -1.49 4.68
C TYR A 334 -5.82 -2.55 3.63
N PHE A 335 -4.59 -3.03 3.69
CA PHE A 335 -3.99 -3.94 2.71
C PHE A 335 -3.92 -5.35 3.29
N ARG A 336 -5.00 -6.11 3.16
CA ARG A 336 -5.10 -7.46 3.71
C ARG A 336 -4.04 -8.39 3.08
N GLY A 337 -3.36 -9.17 3.93
CA GLY A 337 -2.36 -10.14 3.51
C GLY A 337 -1.01 -9.52 3.13
N LEU A 338 -0.77 -8.26 3.48
CA LEU A 338 0.51 -7.59 3.28
C LEU A 338 1.67 -8.31 3.98
N ASP A 339 1.43 -8.80 5.19
CA ASP A 339 2.36 -9.59 5.98
C ASP A 339 2.80 -10.87 5.23
N ASN A 340 1.83 -11.61 4.68
CA ASN A 340 2.10 -12.81 3.88
C ASN A 340 2.81 -12.45 2.57
N LEU A 341 2.42 -11.34 1.93
CA LEU A 341 3.11 -10.84 0.74
C LEU A 341 4.57 -10.56 1.04
N ILE A 342 4.90 -9.83 2.11
CA ILE A 342 6.27 -9.52 2.50
C ILE A 342 7.06 -10.82 2.79
N ALA A 343 6.45 -11.79 3.47
CA ALA A 343 7.10 -13.05 3.81
C ALA A 343 7.44 -13.92 2.58
N THR A 344 6.59 -13.89 1.54
CA THR A 344 6.73 -14.75 0.35
C THR A 344 7.29 -14.04 -0.88
N ALA A 345 7.32 -12.70 -0.86
CA ALA A 345 7.77 -11.78 -1.89
C ALA A 345 9.11 -12.18 -2.53
N ARG A 346 10.08 -12.59 -1.70
CA ARG A 346 11.41 -12.99 -2.17
C ARG A 346 11.37 -14.14 -3.18
N SER A 347 10.56 -15.16 -2.90
CA SER A 347 10.47 -16.34 -3.77
C SER A 347 9.78 -16.06 -5.10
N ASN A 348 8.90 -15.06 -5.12
CA ASN A 348 8.09 -14.68 -6.27
C ASN A 348 8.57 -13.39 -6.96
N LYS A 349 9.72 -12.85 -6.56
CA LYS A 349 10.32 -11.62 -7.10
C LYS A 349 9.38 -10.40 -7.05
N VAL A 350 8.70 -10.23 -5.91
CA VAL A 350 7.84 -9.07 -5.65
C VAL A 350 8.55 -8.10 -4.71
N ALA A 351 8.90 -6.91 -5.21
CA ALA A 351 9.52 -5.85 -4.41
C ALA A 351 8.44 -4.98 -3.76
N VAL A 352 8.49 -4.79 -2.45
CA VAL A 352 7.46 -4.03 -1.73
C VAL A 352 8.08 -2.75 -1.15
N CYS A 353 7.53 -1.58 -1.47
CA CYS A 353 7.96 -0.29 -0.93
C CYS A 353 6.78 0.41 -0.26
N LEU A 354 6.85 0.57 1.06
CA LEU A 354 5.77 1.06 1.92
C LEU A 354 6.16 2.41 2.53
N GLY A 355 5.52 3.48 2.11
CA GLY A 355 5.62 4.80 2.73
C GLY A 355 4.58 4.96 3.83
N PHE A 356 4.97 5.53 4.97
CA PHE A 356 4.06 6.00 6.01
C PHE A 356 4.80 6.92 6.98
N GLN A 357 4.08 7.65 7.84
CA GLN A 357 4.69 8.72 8.62
C GLN A 357 5.36 8.22 9.89
N ASP A 358 4.67 7.35 10.64
CA ASP A 358 5.06 6.93 11.98
C ASP A 358 4.47 5.55 12.32
N PHE A 359 5.14 4.77 13.19
CA PHE A 359 4.63 3.46 13.63
C PHE A 359 3.30 3.58 14.39
N SER A 360 3.04 4.68 15.09
CA SER A 360 1.77 4.87 15.82
C SER A 360 0.58 4.94 14.85
N GLN A 361 0.77 5.56 13.69
CA GLN A 361 -0.26 5.65 12.65
C GLN A 361 -0.55 4.25 12.08
N LEU A 362 0.49 3.47 11.82
CA LEU A 362 0.34 2.08 11.38
C LEU A 362 -0.41 1.24 12.41
N THR A 363 -0.04 1.32 13.69
CA THR A 363 -0.68 0.58 14.79
C THR A 363 -2.15 0.95 14.96
N ARG A 364 -2.51 2.22 14.78
CA ARG A 364 -3.92 2.66 14.82
C ARG A 364 -4.75 2.00 13.72
N ASP A 365 -4.21 1.95 12.50
CA ASP A 365 -4.97 1.57 11.30
C ASP A 365 -4.90 0.07 10.97
N TYR A 366 -3.85 -0.64 11.38
CA TYR A 366 -3.65 -2.09 11.20
C TYR A 366 -3.79 -2.90 12.49
N GLY A 367 -3.85 -2.23 13.65
CA GLY A 367 -3.82 -2.90 14.95
C GLY A 367 -2.40 -3.33 15.37
N ASP A 368 -2.24 -3.64 16.65
CA ASP A 368 -0.93 -3.92 17.27
C ASP A 368 -0.23 -5.15 16.68
N LYS A 369 -0.99 -6.23 16.44
CA LYS A 369 -0.43 -7.49 15.94
C LYS A 369 0.14 -7.34 14.52
N GLU A 370 -0.67 -6.87 13.57
CA GLU A 370 -0.24 -6.74 12.17
C GLU A 370 0.84 -5.65 12.01
N SER A 371 0.71 -4.53 12.72
CA SER A 371 1.71 -3.45 12.72
C SER A 371 3.09 -3.97 13.14
N LYS A 372 3.18 -4.74 14.23
CA LYS A 372 4.45 -5.35 14.68
C LYS A 372 5.03 -6.32 13.67
N VAL A 373 4.20 -7.11 12.99
CA VAL A 373 4.67 -8.03 11.94
C VAL A 373 5.29 -7.26 10.78
N ILE A 374 4.65 -6.19 10.31
CA ILE A 374 5.19 -5.34 9.24
C ILE A 374 6.52 -4.71 9.67
N GLN A 375 6.59 -4.14 10.89
CA GLN A 375 7.79 -3.48 11.41
C GLN A 375 9.01 -4.43 11.51
N ASN A 376 8.77 -5.68 11.90
CA ASN A 376 9.82 -6.66 12.15
C ASN A 376 10.23 -7.46 10.90
N THR A 377 9.34 -7.64 9.93
CA THR A 377 9.62 -8.48 8.75
C THR A 377 10.33 -7.71 7.64
N VAL A 378 10.09 -6.40 7.54
CA VAL A 378 10.71 -5.54 6.52
C VAL A 378 12.22 -5.41 6.76
N GLY A 379 13.00 -5.79 5.76
CA GLY A 379 14.47 -5.86 5.83
C GLY A 379 15.19 -4.57 5.51
N ASN A 380 14.59 -3.66 4.73
CA ASN A 380 15.17 -2.35 4.43
C ASN A 380 14.35 -1.24 5.11
N VAL A 381 15.02 -0.39 5.87
CA VAL A 381 14.41 0.74 6.57
C VAL A 381 15.09 2.01 6.12
N LEU A 382 14.30 2.96 5.63
CA LEU A 382 14.76 4.30 5.29
C LEU A 382 13.85 5.29 6.03
N SER A 383 14.42 6.11 6.90
CA SER A 383 13.65 7.06 7.72
C SER A 383 14.18 8.47 7.55
N GLY A 384 13.30 9.38 7.13
CA GLY A 384 13.49 10.79 7.36
C GLY A 384 13.20 11.15 8.82
N GLN A 385 12.86 12.41 9.06
CA GLN A 385 12.49 12.89 10.40
C GLN A 385 11.25 12.16 10.94
N VAL A 386 11.37 11.54 12.11
CA VAL A 386 10.27 10.92 12.87
C VAL A 386 10.47 11.20 14.35
N VAL A 387 9.40 11.20 15.13
CA VAL A 387 9.41 11.65 16.53
C VAL A 387 8.90 10.56 17.48
N GLY A 388 9.06 10.79 18.78
CA GLY A 388 8.44 9.95 19.81
C GLY A 388 8.97 8.52 19.83
N GLU A 389 8.05 7.56 19.87
CA GLU A 389 8.39 6.14 20.04
C GLU A 389 9.10 5.55 18.82
N THR A 390 8.69 5.92 17.60
CA THR A 390 9.34 5.47 16.37
C THR A 390 10.82 5.82 16.32
N ALA A 391 11.17 7.05 16.73
CA ALA A 391 12.57 7.46 16.79
C ALA A 391 13.39 6.61 17.78
N LYS A 392 12.80 6.22 18.91
CA LYS A 392 13.46 5.33 19.88
C LYS A 392 13.63 3.92 19.32
N THR A 393 12.57 3.34 18.76
CA THR A 393 12.62 2.01 18.14
C THR A 393 13.67 1.94 17.02
N LEU A 394 13.77 2.98 16.18
CA LEU A 394 14.81 3.07 15.16
C LEU A 394 16.21 3.21 15.76
N SER A 395 16.39 4.09 16.75
CA SER A 395 17.66 4.25 17.47
C SER A 395 18.14 2.92 18.08
N GLU A 396 17.24 2.13 18.66
CA GLU A 396 17.53 0.80 19.21
C GLU A 396 17.89 -0.20 18.10
N ARG A 397 17.15 -0.16 16.98
CA ARG A 397 17.40 -1.02 15.81
C ARG A 397 18.76 -0.77 15.17
N PHE A 398 19.27 0.46 15.19
CA PHE A 398 20.61 0.78 14.69
C PHE A 398 21.73 0.38 15.66
N GLY A 399 21.40 0.04 16.91
CA GLY A 399 22.36 -0.44 17.89
C GLY A 399 23.24 0.66 18.49
N LYS A 400 24.29 0.23 19.17
CA LYS A 400 25.18 1.08 19.96
C LYS A 400 26.63 0.94 19.51
N VAL A 401 27.41 2.00 19.68
CA VAL A 401 28.86 2.01 19.43
C VAL A 401 29.62 2.50 20.64
N LEU A 402 30.90 2.12 20.72
CA LEU A 402 31.85 2.67 21.67
C LEU A 402 32.07 4.16 21.37
N GLN A 403 31.61 5.01 22.28
CA GLN A 403 31.88 6.45 22.25
C GLN A 403 32.89 6.80 23.34
N GLN A 404 33.83 7.68 23.00
CA GLN A 404 34.77 8.25 23.97
C GLN A 404 34.12 9.48 24.63
N ARG A 405 34.04 9.47 25.96
CA ARG A 405 33.68 10.63 26.77
C ARG A 405 34.92 11.20 27.40
N GLN A 406 35.13 12.50 27.21
CA GLN A 406 36.18 13.24 27.90
C GLN A 406 35.50 14.07 28.99
N SER A 407 35.89 13.90 30.24
CA SER A 407 35.47 14.77 31.33
C SER A 407 36.66 15.61 31.79
N MET A 408 36.42 16.91 31.95
CA MET A 408 37.42 17.86 32.43
C MET A 408 37.01 18.35 33.81
N THR A 409 37.85 18.06 34.81
CA THR A 409 37.72 18.61 36.16
C THR A 409 38.74 19.74 36.30
N ILE A 410 38.25 20.96 36.54
CA ILE A 410 39.08 22.17 36.68
C ILE A 410 39.09 22.57 38.15
N ASN A 411 40.26 22.45 38.81
CA ASN A 411 40.52 22.98 40.14
C ASN A 411 41.40 24.25 40.04
N ARG A 412 41.49 25.04 41.12
CA ARG A 412 42.27 26.30 41.17
C ARG A 412 43.74 26.14 40.75
N ASN A 413 44.33 24.96 40.98
CA ASN A 413 45.75 24.70 40.73
C ASN A 413 46.02 23.68 39.61
N ASP A 414 45.04 22.84 39.23
CA ASP A 414 45.24 21.73 38.29
C ASP A 414 44.03 21.53 37.37
N LYS A 415 44.31 21.09 36.13
CA LYS A 415 43.31 20.58 35.19
C LYS A 415 43.50 19.08 35.02
N SER A 416 42.51 18.29 35.38
CA SER A 416 42.49 16.84 35.14
C SER A 416 41.53 16.51 34.00
N THR A 417 42.02 15.78 33.00
CA THR A 417 41.23 15.23 31.89
C THR A 417 41.11 13.73 32.06
N SER A 418 39.89 13.22 32.26
CA SER A 418 39.62 11.79 32.25
C SER A 418 38.97 11.39 30.93
N ILE A 419 39.46 10.30 30.34
CA ILE A 419 38.91 9.74 29.09
C ILE A 419 38.32 8.38 29.45
N SER A 420 37.02 8.23 29.28
CA SER A 420 36.31 6.97 29.47
C SER A 420 35.61 6.57 28.17
N THR A 421 35.33 5.27 28.03
CA THR A 421 34.59 4.74 26.88
C THR A 421 33.30 4.10 27.36
N GLN A 422 32.18 4.43 26.72
CA GLN A 422 30.89 3.85 27.01
C GLN A 422 30.17 3.46 25.71
N MET A 423 29.37 2.39 25.76
CA MET A 423 28.46 2.06 24.67
C MET A 423 27.30 3.06 24.66
N ASP A 424 27.19 3.86 23.60
CA ASP A 424 26.09 4.81 23.39
C ASP A 424 25.42 4.55 22.03
N SER A 425 24.24 5.12 21.81
CA SER A 425 23.46 4.88 20.57
C SER A 425 24.23 5.35 19.34
N LEU A 426 24.26 4.53 18.28
CA LEU A 426 24.93 4.91 17.02
C LEU A 426 24.27 6.16 16.42
N ILE A 427 22.93 6.19 16.41
CA ILE A 427 22.13 7.34 15.98
C ILE A 427 21.08 7.59 17.07
N PRO A 428 21.26 8.60 17.93
CA PRO A 428 20.31 8.89 19.00
C PRO A 428 18.91 9.27 18.49
N ALA A 429 17.87 8.89 19.23
CA ALA A 429 16.48 9.23 18.90
C ALA A 429 16.24 10.75 18.75
N SER A 430 16.94 11.57 19.53
CA SER A 430 16.91 13.03 19.42
C SER A 430 17.48 13.52 18.08
N LYS A 431 18.50 12.85 17.53
CA LYS A 431 19.06 13.17 16.21
C LYS A 431 18.06 12.84 15.11
N ILE A 432 17.42 11.66 15.19
CA ILE A 432 16.38 11.23 14.26
C ILE A 432 15.20 12.22 14.26
N SER A 433 14.80 12.68 15.44
CA SER A 433 13.71 13.67 15.61
C SER A 433 14.04 15.05 15.06
N ASN A 434 15.31 15.38 14.87
CA ASN A 434 15.77 16.68 14.38
C ASN A 434 16.45 16.59 13.00
N LEU A 435 16.21 15.51 12.25
CA LEU A 435 16.71 15.39 10.88
C LEU A 435 16.16 16.53 10.02
N THR A 436 17.05 17.18 9.29
CA THR A 436 16.67 18.16 8.26
C THR A 436 16.10 17.43 7.05
N GLN A 437 15.23 18.09 6.28
CA GLN A 437 14.70 17.56 5.03
C GLN A 437 15.83 17.05 4.11
N GLY A 438 15.65 15.87 3.53
CA GLY A 438 16.66 15.23 2.68
C GLY A 438 17.71 14.41 3.42
N MET A 439 17.84 14.56 4.74
CA MET A 439 18.64 13.67 5.59
C MET A 439 17.83 12.45 5.99
N PHE A 440 18.44 11.28 5.80
CA PHE A 440 17.83 9.99 6.13
C PHE A 440 18.77 9.16 7.00
N VAL A 441 18.16 8.37 7.87
CA VAL A 441 18.80 7.32 8.64
C VAL A 441 18.15 5.99 8.30
N GLY A 442 18.88 4.89 8.42
CA GLY A 442 18.28 3.62 8.07
C GLY A 442 19.25 2.47 8.06
N ALA A 443 18.73 1.32 7.64
CA ALA A 443 19.48 0.09 7.50
C ALA A 443 19.01 -0.66 6.26
N VAL A 444 19.95 -1.14 5.44
CA VAL A 444 19.66 -1.99 4.28
C VAL A 444 20.03 -3.44 4.55
N SER A 445 19.32 -4.35 3.89
CA SER A 445 19.62 -5.78 3.89
C SER A 445 20.43 -6.19 2.67
N ASP A 446 21.28 -7.20 2.83
CA ASP A 446 22.13 -7.76 1.78
C ASP A 446 21.78 -9.21 1.42
N ASN A 447 22.53 -9.74 0.45
CA ASN A 447 22.51 -11.13 0.03
C ASN A 447 23.85 -11.81 0.34
N PHE A 448 23.89 -13.14 0.31
CA PHE A 448 25.13 -13.88 0.53
C PHE A 448 26.24 -13.48 -0.45
N ASP A 449 25.87 -13.22 -1.71
CA ASP A 449 26.78 -12.87 -2.81
C ASP A 449 27.07 -11.37 -2.90
N GLU A 450 26.31 -10.52 -2.20
CA GLU A 450 26.36 -9.06 -2.31
C GLU A 450 26.42 -8.42 -0.92
N ARG A 451 27.41 -8.81 -0.12
CA ARG A 451 27.53 -8.38 1.28
C ARG A 451 27.83 -6.88 1.37
N ILE A 452 27.11 -6.22 2.26
CA ILE A 452 27.32 -4.81 2.60
C ILE A 452 27.90 -4.76 4.00
N ASP A 453 29.13 -4.28 4.14
CA ASP A 453 29.81 -4.20 5.44
C ASP A 453 29.13 -3.15 6.33
N GLN A 454 28.79 -2.00 5.75
CA GLN A 454 28.17 -0.89 6.44
C GLN A 454 26.71 -0.73 6.02
N LYS A 455 25.83 -1.49 6.70
CA LYS A 455 24.38 -1.55 6.39
C LYS A 455 23.61 -0.34 6.91
N ILE A 456 24.06 0.21 8.03
CA ILE A 456 23.42 1.36 8.67
C ILE A 456 23.97 2.63 8.02
N PHE A 457 23.11 3.62 7.79
CA PHE A 457 23.46 4.89 7.17
C PHE A 457 22.82 6.07 7.91
N HIS A 458 23.45 7.25 7.76
CA HIS A 458 22.95 8.56 8.22
C HIS A 458 23.44 9.63 7.24
N ALA A 459 22.70 9.86 6.17
CA ALA A 459 23.18 10.66 5.04
C ALA A 459 22.09 11.52 4.40
N GLU A 460 22.53 12.58 3.75
CA GLU A 460 21.73 13.33 2.80
C GLU A 460 21.57 12.49 1.54
N ILE A 461 20.33 12.21 1.12
CA ILE A 461 20.08 11.62 -0.19
C ILE A 461 20.12 12.74 -1.22
N VAL A 462 21.08 12.65 -2.16
CA VAL A 462 21.32 13.68 -3.15
C VAL A 462 20.38 13.46 -4.33
N VAL A 463 19.41 14.35 -4.50
CA VAL A 463 18.56 14.38 -5.69
C VAL A 463 18.95 15.58 -6.53
N ASP A 464 19.25 15.35 -7.81
CA ASP A 464 19.55 16.42 -8.77
C ASP A 464 18.27 17.19 -9.09
N SER A 465 17.99 18.22 -8.29
CA SER A 465 16.78 19.01 -8.39
C SER A 465 16.67 19.75 -9.73
N ALA A 466 17.79 20.16 -10.33
CA ALA A 466 17.80 20.81 -11.63
C ALA A 466 17.41 19.82 -12.73
N LYS A 467 18.00 18.60 -12.73
CA LYS A 467 17.64 17.53 -13.66
C LYS A 467 16.19 17.12 -13.51
N VAL A 468 15.73 16.87 -12.29
CA VAL A 468 14.34 16.48 -12.03
C VAL A 468 13.38 17.58 -12.43
N SER A 469 13.69 18.85 -12.17
CA SER A 469 12.84 19.97 -12.59
C SER A 469 12.79 20.11 -14.12
N ALA A 470 13.91 19.88 -14.82
CA ALA A 470 13.95 19.89 -16.28
C ALA A 470 13.13 18.74 -16.87
N GLU A 471 13.23 17.55 -16.27
CA GLU A 471 12.47 16.36 -16.63
C GLU A 471 10.95 16.58 -16.41
N MET A 472 10.56 17.09 -15.23
CA MET A 472 9.16 17.41 -14.90
C MET A 472 8.55 18.44 -15.85
N LYS A 473 9.33 19.42 -16.33
CA LYS A 473 8.87 20.40 -17.33
C LYS A 473 8.62 19.76 -18.70
N ALA A 474 9.25 18.64 -19.00
CA ALA A 474 9.09 17.89 -20.24
C ALA A 474 8.02 16.79 -20.14
N TYR A 475 7.43 16.57 -18.96
CA TYR A 475 6.40 15.55 -18.78
C TYR A 475 5.18 15.82 -19.65
N GLN A 476 4.70 14.73 -20.24
CA GLN A 476 3.44 14.68 -20.95
C GLN A 476 2.35 14.25 -19.97
N PRO A 477 1.16 14.85 -20.05
CA PRO A 477 0.03 14.40 -19.25
C PRO A 477 -0.35 12.97 -19.64
N ILE A 478 -0.82 12.19 -18.66
CA ILE A 478 -1.43 10.90 -18.93
C ILE A 478 -2.63 11.13 -19.88
N PRO A 479 -2.71 10.40 -21.00
CA PRO A 479 -3.74 10.64 -22.01
C PRO A 479 -5.14 10.36 -21.46
N VAL A 480 -6.14 10.93 -22.14
CA VAL A 480 -7.54 10.56 -21.93
C VAL A 480 -7.70 9.10 -22.37
N ILE A 481 -8.19 8.26 -21.46
CA ILE A 481 -8.34 6.81 -21.65
C ILE A 481 -9.65 6.52 -22.39
N VAL A 482 -10.74 7.18 -21.99
CA VAL A 482 -12.06 7.02 -22.61
C VAL A 482 -12.52 8.34 -23.19
N ASP A 483 -12.77 8.35 -24.50
CA ASP A 483 -13.40 9.48 -25.18
C ASP A 483 -14.93 9.36 -25.08
N PHE A 484 -15.55 10.34 -24.43
CA PHE A 484 -17.00 10.43 -24.27
C PHE A 484 -17.61 11.39 -25.28
N LYS A 485 -17.16 11.32 -26.54
CA LYS A 485 -17.81 12.03 -27.64
C LYS A 485 -18.87 11.15 -28.26
N ASN A 486 -20.08 11.69 -28.41
CA ASN A 486 -21.15 11.03 -29.15
C ASN A 486 -20.91 11.13 -30.68
N LYS A 487 -21.82 10.54 -31.47
CA LYS A 487 -21.77 10.56 -32.94
C LYS A 487 -21.79 11.97 -33.56
N VAL A 488 -22.20 12.98 -32.79
CA VAL A 488 -22.26 14.39 -33.21
C VAL A 488 -21.04 15.17 -32.70
N GLY A 489 -20.10 14.51 -32.02
CA GLY A 489 -18.88 15.09 -31.48
C GLY A 489 -19.04 15.84 -30.15
N SER A 490 -20.23 15.85 -29.55
CA SER A 490 -20.47 16.51 -28.26
C SER A 490 -20.16 15.57 -27.09
N ASP A 491 -19.69 16.16 -26.00
CA ASP A 491 -19.38 15.47 -24.75
C ASP A 491 -20.64 14.89 -24.10
N ASN A 492 -20.67 13.56 -23.93
CA ASN A 492 -21.78 12.80 -23.35
C ASN A 492 -21.39 12.07 -22.07
N LEU A 493 -20.27 12.45 -21.43
CA LEU A 493 -19.74 11.79 -20.22
C LEU A 493 -20.82 11.52 -19.18
N LYS A 494 -21.57 12.56 -18.80
CA LYS A 494 -22.60 12.48 -17.76
C LYS A 494 -23.72 11.52 -18.16
N GLU A 495 -24.16 11.57 -19.40
CA GLU A 495 -25.24 10.73 -19.92
C GLU A 495 -24.83 9.26 -19.97
N THR A 496 -23.61 8.97 -20.45
CA THR A 496 -23.08 7.60 -20.53
C THR A 496 -22.91 6.96 -19.16
N ILE A 497 -22.31 7.70 -18.21
CA ILE A 497 -22.10 7.19 -16.85
C ILE A 497 -23.46 6.99 -16.14
N GLU A 498 -24.37 7.96 -16.28
CA GLU A 498 -25.72 7.85 -15.70
C GLU A 498 -26.54 6.72 -16.33
N ALA A 499 -26.38 6.47 -17.64
CA ALA A 499 -26.99 5.34 -18.31
C ALA A 499 -26.45 4.00 -17.77
N ASN A 500 -25.13 3.87 -17.57
CA ASN A 500 -24.55 2.69 -16.92
C ASN A 500 -25.06 2.52 -15.49
N TYR A 501 -25.15 3.61 -14.73
CA TYR A 501 -25.67 3.60 -13.36
C TYR A 501 -27.11 3.08 -13.29
N ARG A 502 -28.00 3.59 -14.17
CA ARG A 502 -29.39 3.14 -14.27
C ARG A 502 -29.51 1.71 -14.78
N LYS A 503 -28.65 1.33 -15.73
CA LYS A 503 -28.59 -0.02 -16.28
C LYS A 503 -28.35 -1.05 -15.18
N VAL A 504 -27.31 -0.85 -14.35
CA VAL A 504 -26.99 -1.77 -13.22
C VAL A 504 -28.19 -1.95 -12.28
N LYS A 505 -28.91 -0.85 -11.97
CA LYS A 505 -30.11 -0.91 -11.13
C LYS A 505 -31.23 -1.69 -11.78
N GLN A 506 -31.47 -1.46 -13.07
CA GLN A 506 -32.50 -2.15 -13.83
C GLN A 506 -32.18 -3.63 -13.97
N GLU A 507 -30.91 -3.99 -14.19
CA GLU A 507 -30.44 -5.38 -14.26
C GLU A 507 -30.75 -6.15 -12.97
N ILE A 508 -30.52 -5.53 -11.80
CA ILE A 508 -30.89 -6.14 -10.51
C ILE A 508 -32.40 -6.24 -10.31
N LEU A 509 -33.18 -5.23 -10.70
CA LEU A 509 -34.64 -5.31 -10.64
C LEU A 509 -35.16 -6.48 -11.47
N SER A 510 -34.70 -6.59 -12.72
CA SER A 510 -35.10 -7.68 -13.61
C SER A 510 -34.63 -9.05 -13.12
N LEU A 511 -33.42 -9.14 -12.56
CA LEU A 511 -32.92 -10.38 -11.94
C LEU A 511 -33.83 -10.82 -10.80
N VAL A 512 -34.16 -9.92 -9.88
CA VAL A 512 -35.00 -10.24 -8.71
C VAL A 512 -36.39 -10.67 -9.16
N ASP A 513 -37.00 -9.94 -10.09
CA ASP A 513 -38.33 -10.29 -10.61
C ASP A 513 -38.32 -11.67 -11.28
N SER A 514 -37.28 -11.97 -12.08
CA SER A 514 -37.12 -13.27 -12.74
C SER A 514 -36.97 -14.41 -11.74
N GLU A 515 -36.10 -14.27 -10.75
CA GLU A 515 -35.88 -15.32 -9.74
C GLU A 515 -37.10 -15.53 -8.84
N ILE A 516 -37.81 -14.46 -8.45
CA ILE A 516 -39.07 -14.59 -7.71
C ILE A 516 -40.12 -15.33 -8.53
N GLN A 517 -40.26 -15.05 -9.82
CA GLN A 517 -41.18 -15.79 -10.69
C GLN A 517 -40.78 -17.25 -10.83
N LYS A 518 -39.48 -17.55 -10.98
CA LYS A 518 -38.95 -18.92 -10.99
C LYS A 518 -39.33 -19.67 -9.71
N ILE A 519 -39.12 -19.06 -8.54
CA ILE A 519 -39.46 -19.67 -7.24
C ILE A 519 -40.97 -19.87 -7.09
N LYS A 520 -41.81 -18.92 -7.52
CA LYS A 520 -43.28 -19.09 -7.48
C LYS A 520 -43.77 -20.24 -8.35
N ASN A 521 -43.12 -20.45 -9.49
CA ASN A 521 -43.50 -21.47 -10.47
C ASN A 521 -42.91 -22.85 -10.16
N ASP A 522 -41.97 -22.94 -9.20
CA ASP A 522 -41.38 -24.21 -8.76
C ASP A 522 -42.10 -24.71 -7.50
N PRO A 523 -42.83 -25.85 -7.57
CA PRO A 523 -43.53 -26.41 -6.42
C PRO A 523 -42.64 -26.69 -5.22
N MET A 524 -41.36 -27.02 -5.43
CA MET A 524 -40.41 -27.34 -4.35
C MET A 524 -39.89 -26.10 -3.63
N LEU A 525 -39.89 -24.93 -4.29
CA LEU A 525 -39.34 -23.68 -3.77
C LEU A 525 -40.42 -22.65 -3.38
N SER A 526 -41.67 -22.86 -3.83
CA SER A 526 -42.79 -21.93 -3.60
C SER A 526 -43.02 -21.57 -2.12
N ASN A 527 -42.67 -22.47 -1.20
CA ASN A 527 -42.74 -22.29 0.25
C ASN A 527 -41.74 -21.24 0.79
N LEU A 528 -40.70 -20.89 0.05
CA LEU A 528 -39.71 -19.88 0.43
C LEU A 528 -40.29 -18.46 0.37
N ILE A 529 -41.33 -18.23 -0.44
CA ILE A 529 -41.98 -16.92 -0.55
C ILE A 529 -43.06 -16.82 0.52
N LYS A 530 -42.77 -16.08 1.60
CA LYS A 530 -43.76 -15.69 2.59
C LYS A 530 -44.61 -14.53 2.03
N GLY A 531 -45.93 -14.69 2.08
CA GLY A 531 -46.92 -13.70 1.62
C GLY A 531 -46.91 -12.40 2.41
#